data_AF-A0A561B0Q0-F1
#
_entry.id   AF-A0A561B0Q0-F1
#
_cell.length_a   1.000
_cell.length_b   1.000
_cell.length_c   1.000
_cell.angle_alpha   90.00
_cell.angle_beta   90.00
_cell.angle_gamma   90.00
#
_symmetry.space_group_name_H-M   'P 1'
#
loop_
_entity.id
_entity.type
_entity.pdbx_description
1 polymer ?
#
loop_
_entity_poly.entity_id
_entity_poly.type
_entity_poly.pdbx_seq_one_letter_code
_entity_poly.pdbx_strand_id
1 'polypeptide(L)'
;MDIVQFNSLYSDARLRQRRDPGVDVTTVQAELRELIADETDAEERSWALRMIERLAEPLPIAPERSALYEEAGRVSAAAYPIEGSVDEQIAALEEARRRIWAIADRASDDEGPDIRAMTRSLEHIERALRNPNWPSEQH
;
A
#
# COMPACT_ATOMS: atom_id res chain seq x y z
N MET A 1 -14.83 16.76 8.60
CA MET A 1 -14.30 16.86 7.23
C MET A 1 -14.70 15.62 6.47
N ASP A 2 -14.90 15.69 5.15
CA ASP A 2 -14.99 14.48 4.32
C ASP A 2 -13.58 13.89 4.12
N ILE A 3 -13.23 12.95 4.99
CA ILE A 3 -11.92 12.30 4.99
C ILE A 3 -11.67 11.48 3.72
N VAL A 4 -12.72 10.96 3.09
CA VAL A 4 -12.62 10.15 1.86
C VAL A 4 -12.27 11.06 0.70
N GLN A 5 -12.97 12.19 0.57
CA GLN A 5 -12.68 13.21 -0.43
C GLN A 5 -11.28 13.81 -0.25
N PHE A 6 -10.92 14.15 0.98
CA PHE A 6 -9.58 14.67 1.31
C PHE A 6 -8.48 13.69 0.88
N ASN A 7 -8.59 12.42 1.29
CA ASN A 7 -7.60 11.39 0.97
C ASN A 7 -7.52 11.10 -0.53
N SER A 8 -8.65 11.12 -1.24
CA SER A 8 -8.71 10.93 -2.68
C SER A 8 -7.96 12.04 -3.42
N LEU A 9 -8.28 13.31 -3.11
CA LEU A 9 -7.65 14.47 -3.73
C LEU A 9 -6.15 14.55 -3.43
N TYR A 10 -5.77 14.29 -2.18
CA TYR A 10 -4.36 14.22 -1.77
C TYR A 10 -3.59 13.11 -2.51
N SER A 11 -4.18 11.91 -2.61
CA SER A 11 -3.55 10.76 -3.27
C SER A 11 -3.39 10.99 -4.78
N ASP A 12 -4.39 11.57 -5.42
CA ASP A 12 -4.33 11.91 -6.84
C ASP A 12 -3.26 12.97 -7.13
N ALA A 13 -3.15 14.00 -6.29
CA ALA A 13 -2.09 15.00 -6.42
C ALA A 13 -0.69 14.39 -6.27
N ARG A 14 -0.50 13.47 -5.33
CA ARG A 14 0.76 12.71 -5.17
C ARG A 14 1.05 11.81 -6.38
N LEU A 15 0.03 11.21 -6.97
CA LEU A 15 0.19 10.41 -8.20
C LEU A 15 0.60 11.30 -9.38
N ARG A 16 -0.02 12.47 -9.53
CA ARG A 16 0.34 13.47 -10.54
C ARG A 16 1.79 13.94 -10.36
N GLN A 17 2.19 14.31 -9.14
CA GLN A 17 3.57 14.73 -8.82
C GLN A 17 4.62 13.66 -9.16
N ARG A 18 4.26 12.37 -9.03
CA ARG A 18 5.15 11.26 -9.39
C ARG A 18 5.34 11.11 -10.90
N ARG A 19 4.31 11.42 -11.69
CA ARG A 19 4.34 11.34 -13.16
C ARG A 19 4.97 12.59 -13.78
N ASP A 20 4.69 13.74 -13.17
CA ASP A 20 5.18 15.04 -13.58
C ASP A 20 5.62 15.84 -12.34
N PRO A 21 6.94 15.89 -12.06
CA PRO A 21 7.48 16.69 -10.96
C PRO A 21 7.19 18.20 -11.05
N GLY A 22 6.77 18.69 -12.23
CA GLY A 22 6.40 20.08 -12.48
C GLY A 22 4.93 20.41 -12.22
N VAL A 23 4.13 19.46 -11.71
CA VAL A 23 2.71 19.71 -11.42
C VAL A 23 2.55 20.85 -10.42
N ASP A 24 1.59 21.75 -10.70
CA ASP A 24 1.25 22.80 -9.76
C ASP A 24 0.50 22.22 -8.55
N VAL A 25 1.26 21.94 -7.49
CA VAL A 25 0.72 21.49 -6.20
C VAL A 25 0.00 22.60 -5.43
N THR A 26 0.21 23.88 -5.78
CA THR A 26 -0.37 25.00 -5.03
C THR A 26 -1.88 25.09 -5.21
N THR A 27 -2.37 24.81 -6.43
CA THR A 27 -3.81 24.70 -6.72
C THR A 27 -4.47 23.61 -5.88
N VAL A 28 -3.89 22.41 -5.83
CA VAL A 28 -4.42 21.30 -5.00
C VAL A 28 -4.38 21.65 -3.51
N GLN A 29 -3.32 22.29 -3.04
CA GLN A 29 -3.26 22.74 -1.64
C GLN A 29 -4.38 23.74 -1.30
N ALA A 30 -4.77 24.60 -2.24
CA ALA A 30 -5.89 25.51 -2.04
C ALA A 30 -7.22 24.74 -1.93
N GLU A 31 -7.49 23.82 -2.85
CA GLU A 31 -8.69 22.96 -2.83
C GLU A 31 -8.79 22.15 -1.52
N LEU A 32 -7.68 21.57 -1.06
CA LEU A 32 -7.64 20.84 0.21
C LEU A 32 -7.87 21.75 1.43
N ARG A 33 -7.44 23.03 1.38
CA ARG A 33 -7.71 24.00 2.45
C ARG A 33 -9.19 24.38 2.51
N GLU A 34 -9.86 24.45 1.36
CA GLU A 34 -11.31 24.69 1.29
C GLU A 34 -12.09 23.52 1.91
N LEU A 35 -11.68 22.27 1.64
CA LEU A 35 -12.31 21.07 2.21
C LEU A 35 -12.24 21.00 3.75
N ILE A 36 -11.28 21.68 4.37
CA ILE A 36 -11.11 21.70 5.84
C ILE A 36 -11.50 23.03 6.47
N ALA A 37 -12.07 23.96 5.70
CA ALA A 37 -12.41 25.30 6.19
C ALA A 37 -13.42 25.25 7.35
N ASP A 38 -14.40 24.36 7.23
CA ASP A 38 -15.47 24.15 8.23
C ASP A 38 -15.14 23.03 9.23
N GLU A 39 -13.89 22.54 9.26
CA GLU A 39 -13.47 21.53 10.24
C GLU A 39 -13.41 22.14 11.65
N THR A 40 -14.23 21.60 12.56
CA THR A 40 -14.32 22.04 13.96
C THR A 40 -13.42 21.24 14.89
N ASP A 41 -13.01 20.03 14.50
CA ASP A 41 -12.05 19.22 15.24
C ASP A 41 -10.62 19.76 15.03
N ALA A 42 -10.02 20.24 16.11
CA ALA A 42 -8.69 20.84 16.08
C ALA A 42 -7.58 19.82 15.76
N GLU A 43 -7.73 18.56 16.16
CA GLU A 43 -6.75 17.51 15.88
C GLU A 43 -6.81 17.08 14.42
N GLU A 44 -8.02 16.85 13.89
CA GLU A 44 -8.21 16.50 12.47
C GLU A 44 -7.76 17.65 11.56
N ARG A 45 -8.10 18.90 11.90
CA ARG A 45 -7.66 20.08 11.16
C ARG A 45 -6.15 20.22 11.16
N SER A 46 -5.50 20.03 12.31
CA SER A 46 -4.04 20.10 12.43
C SER A 46 -3.33 18.97 11.69
N TRP A 47 -3.92 17.77 11.67
CA TRP A 47 -3.45 16.67 10.84
C TRP A 47 -3.56 17.00 9.34
N ALA A 48 -4.72 17.49 8.90
CA ALA A 48 -4.96 17.82 7.49
C ALA A 48 -4.05 18.95 7.00
N LEU A 49 -3.84 20.01 7.79
CA LEU A 49 -2.92 21.09 7.44
C LEU A 49 -1.49 20.59 7.23
N ARG A 50 -0.98 19.72 8.12
CA ARG A 50 0.34 19.08 7.94
C ARG A 50 0.41 18.26 6.66
N MET A 51 -0.66 17.52 6.34
CA MET A 51 -0.71 16.76 5.09
C MET A 51 -0.66 17.68 3.86
N ILE A 52 -1.44 18.76 3.86
CA ILE A 52 -1.45 19.76 2.78
C ILE A 52 -0.05 20.34 2.57
N GLU A 53 0.63 20.76 3.64
CA GLU A 53 1.98 21.32 3.57
C GLU A 53 2.98 20.35 2.92
N ARG A 54 2.89 19.06 3.24
CA ARG A 54 3.75 18.02 2.67
C ARG A 54 3.64 17.91 1.15
N LEU A 55 2.55 18.34 0.50
CA LEU A 55 2.46 18.32 -0.97
C LEU A 55 3.55 19.17 -1.64
N ALA A 56 4.03 20.23 -0.98
CA ALA A 56 5.13 21.05 -1.48
C ALA A 56 6.49 20.35 -1.38
N GLU A 57 6.60 19.32 -0.54
CA GLU A 57 7.83 18.53 -0.45
C GLU A 57 7.96 17.66 -1.71
N PRO A 58 9.15 17.63 -2.33
CA PRO A 58 9.46 16.67 -3.38
C PRO A 58 9.17 15.25 -2.88
N LEU A 59 8.62 14.42 -3.76
CA LEU A 59 8.52 13.00 -3.46
C LEU A 59 9.93 12.45 -3.23
N PRO A 60 10.14 11.62 -2.19
CA PRO A 60 11.39 10.89 -2.07
C PRO A 60 11.60 10.08 -3.35
N ILE A 61 12.83 10.09 -3.86
CA ILE A 61 13.21 9.24 -4.98
C ILE A 61 12.84 7.82 -4.56
N ALA A 62 12.02 7.14 -5.38
CA ALA A 62 11.69 5.76 -5.10
C ALA A 62 13.02 4.99 -5.01
N PRO A 63 13.26 4.23 -3.93
CA PRO A 63 14.48 3.44 -3.85
C PRO A 63 14.57 2.58 -5.10
N GLU A 64 15.77 2.50 -5.69
CA GLU A 64 16.02 1.57 -6.79
C GLU A 64 15.69 0.18 -6.27
N ARG A 65 14.64 -0.42 -6.83
CA ARG A 65 14.24 -1.78 -6.46
C ARG A 65 15.35 -2.70 -6.91
N SER A 66 15.93 -3.47 -6.00
CA SER A 66 16.91 -4.46 -6.40
C SER A 66 16.23 -5.55 -7.24
N ALA A 67 17.05 -6.29 -7.99
CA ALA A 67 16.57 -7.47 -8.69
C ALA A 67 15.91 -8.49 -7.75
N LEU A 68 16.35 -8.56 -6.48
CA LEU A 68 15.76 -9.43 -5.46
C LEU A 68 14.39 -8.93 -5.01
N TYR A 69 14.22 -7.62 -4.82
CA TYR A 69 12.92 -7.03 -4.53
C TYR A 69 11.91 -7.29 -5.65
N GLU A 70 12.34 -7.13 -6.91
CA GLU A 70 11.49 -7.46 -8.05
C GLU A 70 11.16 -8.95 -8.16
N GLU A 71 12.14 -9.82 -7.87
CA GLU A 71 11.94 -11.27 -7.83
C GLU A 71 10.90 -11.65 -6.78
N ALA A 72 11.01 -11.11 -5.56
CA ALA A 72 10.04 -11.32 -4.50
C ALA A 72 8.65 -10.79 -4.87
N GLY A 73 8.59 -9.63 -5.52
CA GLY A 73 7.35 -9.07 -6.04
C GLY A 73 6.67 -9.98 -7.07
N ARG A 74 7.45 -10.59 -7.98
CA ARG A 74 6.93 -11.56 -8.95
C ARG A 74 6.42 -12.83 -8.28
N VAL A 75 7.15 -13.34 -7.28
CA VAL A 75 6.71 -14.52 -6.49
C VAL A 75 5.42 -14.21 -5.74
N SER A 76 5.33 -13.04 -5.09
CA SER A 76 4.12 -12.60 -4.39
C SER A 76 2.94 -12.47 -5.34
N ALA A 77 3.11 -11.82 -6.50
CA ALA A 77 2.04 -11.67 -7.48
C ALA A 77 1.58 -13.00 -8.08
N ALA A 78 2.49 -13.93 -8.35
CA ALA A 78 2.16 -15.26 -8.85
C ALA A 78 1.41 -16.13 -7.83
N ALA A 79 1.52 -15.80 -6.54
CA ALA A 79 0.83 -16.47 -5.45
C ALA A 79 -0.65 -16.08 -5.31
N TYR A 80 -1.16 -15.21 -6.19
CA TYR A 80 -2.59 -14.88 -6.30
C TYR A 80 -3.32 -15.67 -7.41
N PRO A 81 -3.44 -17.01 -7.38
CA PRO A 81 -4.44 -17.70 -8.16
C PRO A 81 -5.79 -17.73 -7.41
N ILE A 82 -6.87 -17.40 -8.11
CA ILE A 82 -8.28 -17.59 -7.65
C ILE A 82 -8.77 -19.02 -7.97
N GLU A 83 -7.98 -19.79 -8.72
CA GLU A 83 -8.34 -21.10 -9.24
C GLU A 83 -7.64 -22.23 -8.46
N GLY A 84 -8.30 -23.39 -8.38
CA GLY A 84 -7.86 -24.54 -7.59
C GLY A 84 -8.64 -24.69 -6.28
N SER A 85 -8.44 -25.83 -5.62
CA SER A 85 -9.00 -26.10 -4.30
C SER A 85 -8.39 -25.22 -3.21
N VAL A 86 -9.09 -25.08 -2.08
CA VAL A 86 -8.60 -24.31 -0.91
C VAL A 86 -7.23 -24.81 -0.45
N ASP A 87 -7.01 -26.14 -0.43
CA ASP A 87 -5.74 -26.73 -0.02
C ASP A 87 -4.61 -26.41 -1.02
N GLU A 88 -4.89 -26.43 -2.33
CA GLU A 88 -3.92 -26.04 -3.36
C GLU A 88 -3.56 -24.55 -3.26
N GLN A 89 -4.55 -23.69 -3.00
CA GLN A 89 -4.33 -22.26 -2.79
C GLN A 89 -3.48 -22.00 -1.54
N ILE A 90 -3.77 -22.67 -0.43
CA ILE A 90 -2.98 -22.59 0.80
C ILE A 90 -1.54 -23.06 0.54
N ALA A 91 -1.35 -24.19 -0.13
CA ALA A 91 -0.02 -24.71 -0.44
C ALA A 91 0.78 -23.75 -1.34
N ALA A 92 0.13 -23.12 -2.31
CA ALA A 92 0.74 -22.10 -3.17
C ALA A 92 1.18 -20.86 -2.37
N LEU A 93 0.33 -20.39 -1.45
CA LEU A 93 0.66 -19.26 -0.56
C LEU A 93 1.84 -19.59 0.36
N GLU A 94 1.87 -20.79 0.96
CA GLU A 94 2.97 -21.24 1.82
C GLU A 94 4.30 -21.35 1.05
N GLU A 95 4.27 -21.90 -0.16
CA GLU A 95 5.45 -21.99 -1.03
C GLU A 95 5.95 -20.60 -1.43
N ALA A 96 5.05 -19.69 -1.81
CA ALA A 96 5.41 -18.32 -2.15
C ALA A 96 6.05 -17.59 -0.96
N ARG A 97 5.48 -17.74 0.24
CA ARG A 97 6.06 -17.18 1.47
C ARG A 97 7.47 -17.72 1.69
N ARG A 98 7.69 -19.03 1.61
CA ARG A 98 9.02 -19.63 1.76
C ARG A 98 10.05 -19.07 0.76
N ARG A 99 9.65 -18.90 -0.50
CA ARG A 99 10.51 -18.30 -1.53
C ARG A 99 10.84 -16.83 -1.25
N ILE A 100 9.85 -16.03 -0.83
CA ILE A 100 10.07 -14.63 -0.45
C ILE A 100 11.04 -14.52 0.73
N TRP A 101 10.92 -15.38 1.74
CA TRP A 101 11.87 -15.45 2.85
C TRP A 101 13.30 -15.78 2.38
N ALA A 102 13.46 -16.79 1.50
CA ALA A 102 14.77 -17.12 0.94
C ALA A 102 15.37 -16.02 0.05
N ILE A 103 14.53 -15.19 -0.57
CA ILE A 103 14.98 -14.00 -1.30
C ILE A 103 15.44 -12.92 -0.31
N ALA A 104 14.65 -12.66 0.74
CA ALA A 104 15.00 -11.69 1.77
C ALA A 104 16.30 -12.04 2.51
N ASP A 105 16.56 -13.32 2.76
CA ASP A 105 17.79 -13.78 3.43
C ASP A 105 19.06 -13.56 2.57
N ARG A 106 18.89 -13.33 1.25
CA ARG A 106 19.97 -12.97 0.33
C ARG A 106 20.07 -11.46 0.08
N ALA A 107 19.08 -10.69 0.52
CA ALA A 107 19.05 -9.23 0.34
C ALA A 107 19.93 -8.53 1.38
N SER A 108 20.15 -7.23 1.20
CA SER A 108 20.85 -6.43 2.20
C SER A 108 20.03 -6.29 3.48
N ASP A 109 20.68 -5.94 4.60
CA ASP A 109 20.02 -5.73 5.89
C ASP A 109 18.94 -4.63 5.84
N ASP A 110 19.08 -3.67 4.92
CA ASP A 110 18.11 -2.60 4.70
C ASP A 110 16.88 -3.06 3.88
N GLU A 111 17.06 -3.96 2.91
CA GLU A 111 16.01 -4.37 1.96
C GLU A 111 15.29 -5.67 2.40
N GLY A 112 15.98 -6.57 3.10
CA GLY A 112 15.44 -7.83 3.60
C GLY A 112 14.14 -7.66 4.42
N PRO A 113 14.04 -6.69 5.35
CA PRO A 113 12.81 -6.41 6.08
C PRO A 113 11.61 -6.06 5.18
N ASP A 114 11.82 -5.24 4.14
CA ASP A 114 10.77 -4.84 3.21
C ASP A 114 10.33 -6.00 2.31
N ILE A 115 11.26 -6.84 1.88
CA ILE A 115 10.94 -8.07 1.14
C ILE A 115 10.12 -9.03 2.02
N ARG A 116 10.51 -9.22 3.29
CA ARG A 116 9.74 -10.05 4.25
C ARG A 116 8.34 -9.50 4.48
N ALA A 117 8.16 -8.18 4.50
CA ALA A 117 6.85 -7.59 4.68
C ALA A 117 5.84 -7.99 3.58
N MET A 118 6.29 -8.37 2.39
CA MET A 118 5.43 -8.89 1.31
C MET A 118 4.70 -10.20 1.69
N THR A 119 5.17 -10.96 2.68
CA THR A 119 4.48 -12.19 3.11
C THR A 119 3.23 -11.90 3.94
N ARG A 120 3.09 -10.70 4.51
CA ARG A 120 1.95 -10.35 5.40
C ARG A 120 0.61 -10.39 4.68
N SER A 121 0.56 -9.95 3.42
CA SER A 121 -0.67 -10.03 2.61
C SER A 121 -1.03 -11.48 2.31
N LEU A 122 -0.04 -12.33 2.00
CA LEU A 122 -0.24 -13.76 1.75
C LEU A 122 -0.75 -14.49 2.99
N GLU A 123 -0.20 -14.17 4.17
CA GLU A 123 -0.67 -14.70 5.46
C GLU A 123 -2.11 -14.31 5.77
N HIS A 124 -2.51 -13.09 5.42
CA HIS A 124 -3.87 -12.63 5.60
C HIS A 124 -4.86 -13.45 4.74
N ILE A 125 -4.49 -13.72 3.49
CA ILE A 125 -5.30 -14.52 2.56
C ILE A 125 -5.36 -15.98 3.01
N GLU A 126 -4.22 -16.57 3.38
CA GLU A 126 -4.17 -17.93 3.92
C GLU A 126 -5.10 -18.08 5.13
N ARG A 127 -5.10 -17.09 6.04
CA ARG A 127 -6.00 -17.07 7.19
C ARG A 127 -7.46 -16.99 6.77
N ALA A 128 -7.80 -16.17 5.78
CA ALA A 128 -9.16 -16.05 5.26
C ALA A 128 -9.64 -17.36 4.60
N LEU A 129 -8.75 -18.10 3.93
CA LEU A 129 -9.04 -19.40 3.35
C LEU A 129 -9.24 -20.48 4.44
N ARG A 130 -8.38 -20.50 5.46
CA ARG A 130 -8.44 -21.48 6.57
C ARG A 130 -9.61 -21.22 7.53
N ASN A 131 -9.94 -19.96 7.75
CA ASN A 131 -11.01 -19.55 8.63
C ASN A 131 -11.79 -18.39 7.97
N PRO A 132 -12.73 -18.71 7.07
CA PRO A 132 -13.54 -17.70 6.41
C PRO A 132 -14.45 -17.04 7.44
N ASN A 133 -13.97 -15.94 8.04
CA ASN A 133 -14.73 -15.10 8.98
C ASN A 133 -15.79 -14.23 8.28
N TRP A 134 -16.14 -14.51 7.02
CA TRP A 134 -17.32 -13.91 6.42
C TRP A 134 -18.56 -14.61 6.97
N PRO A 135 -19.61 -13.91 7.44
CA PRO A 135 -20.89 -14.54 7.60
C PRO A 135 -21.28 -15.09 6.23
N SER A 136 -21.25 -16.41 6.08
CA SER A 136 -21.85 -17.06 4.94
C SER A 136 -23.34 -16.77 5.04
N GLU A 137 -23.81 -15.79 4.26
CA GLU A 137 -25.23 -15.67 3.96
C GLU A 137 -25.64 -16.99 3.31
N GLN A 138 -26.23 -17.86 4.14
CA GLN A 138 -26.96 -19.03 3.71
C GLN A 138 -28.19 -18.50 2.97
N HIS A 139 -28.22 -18.69 1.66
CA HIS A 139 -29.42 -18.58 0.83
C HIS A 139 -30.14 -19.91 0.76
#